data_AF-A0A6S5JZD9-F1
#
_entry.id   AF-A0A6S5JZD9-F1
#
_cell.length_a   1.000
_cell.length_b   1.000
_cell.length_c   1.000
_cell.angle_alpha   90.00
_cell.angle_beta   90.00
_cell.angle_gamma   90.00
#
_symmetry.space_group_name_H-M   'P 1'
#
loop_
_entity.id
_entity.type
_entity.pdbx_description
1 polymer ?
#
loop_
_entity_poly.entity_id
_entity_poly.type
_entity_poly.pdbx_seq_one_letter_code
_entity_poly.pdbx_strand_id
1 'polypeptide(L)'
;MSEVTDLTVIEIKPDQAPALYVAGGLDAYLEQIRQAVNEVPDLSTKKGRDRVASLAAQVSRSKTAIEKPGREYLKRLKEAVRPAEAEIKRFVDACDELRDAIRRPLTEWEAEQERIKAEEAMNALHAEALEMNIKFDQELAAKFEADHEMALLMNDAFDRDREEQRRKAEQAQREHEERIKREAAEQARRDADAKHKAEIEAAARREADEKARAEAAERQRIETEQRAAREKKEAEERARREKEEAVAAERRRLEEAEAARLAEEQRKAEEEARRTADKEHRRTVNRRVIADLIAHGIPEEFAQKALLAIAGGKVQDAHIKY
;
A
#
# COMPACT_ATOMS: atom_id res chain seq x y z
N MET A 1 -82.33 46.61 -121.22
CA MET A 1 -80.89 46.94 -121.26
C MET A 1 -80.68 48.01 -120.21
N SER A 2 -80.40 47.61 -118.98
CA SER A 2 -80.10 48.52 -117.86
C SER A 2 -78.64 48.95 -117.99
N GLU A 3 -78.43 50.24 -118.20
CA GLU A 3 -77.10 50.86 -118.22
C GLU A 3 -76.41 50.58 -116.89
N VAL A 4 -75.29 49.84 -116.95
CA VAL A 4 -74.37 49.71 -115.82
C VAL A 4 -73.69 51.06 -115.72
N THR A 5 -74.13 51.89 -114.79
CA THR A 5 -73.38 53.07 -114.36
C THR A 5 -72.09 52.56 -113.72
N ASP A 6 -71.01 52.55 -114.51
CA ASP A 6 -69.66 52.37 -114.00
C ASP A 6 -69.47 53.40 -112.88
N LEU A 7 -69.33 52.91 -111.65
CA LEU A 7 -68.87 53.73 -110.53
C LEU A 7 -67.55 54.34 -110.96
N THR A 8 -67.61 55.63 -111.29
CA THR A 8 -66.45 56.52 -111.37
C THR A 8 -65.52 56.16 -110.24
N VAL A 9 -64.30 55.77 -110.58
CA VAL A 9 -63.21 55.54 -109.63
C VAL A 9 -63.23 56.71 -108.64
N ILE A 10 -63.60 56.44 -107.39
CA ILE A 10 -63.67 57.46 -106.32
C ILE A 10 -62.24 57.88 -106.02
N GLU A 11 -61.73 58.84 -106.78
CA GLU A 11 -60.43 59.44 -106.54
C GLU A 11 -60.60 60.57 -105.52
N ILE A 12 -60.30 60.27 -104.25
CA ILE A 12 -60.26 61.29 -103.20
C ILE A 12 -59.00 62.14 -103.41
N LYS A 13 -59.18 63.40 -103.77
CA LYS A 13 -58.06 64.34 -103.87
C LYS A 13 -57.50 64.67 -102.47
N PRO A 14 -56.17 64.89 -102.35
CA PRO A 14 -55.55 65.24 -101.07
C PRO A 14 -56.20 66.42 -100.34
N ASP A 15 -56.70 67.43 -101.07
CA ASP A 15 -57.31 68.64 -100.49
C ASP A 15 -58.70 68.38 -99.88
N GLN A 16 -59.35 67.29 -100.28
CA GLN A 16 -60.65 66.87 -99.74
C GLN A 16 -60.49 66.01 -98.48
N ALA A 17 -59.30 65.47 -98.23
CA ALA A 17 -59.03 64.56 -97.12
C ALA A 17 -59.38 65.16 -95.74
N PRO A 18 -59.05 66.44 -95.42
CA PRO A 18 -59.40 67.02 -94.12
C PRO A 18 -60.90 67.12 -93.86
N ALA A 19 -61.72 67.30 -94.90
CA ALA A 19 -63.18 67.41 -94.78
C ALA A 19 -63.88 66.04 -94.79
N LEU A 20 -63.27 65.02 -95.40
CA LEU A 20 -63.85 63.68 -95.55
C LEU A 20 -63.45 62.71 -94.43
N TYR A 21 -62.21 62.74 -93.97
CA TYR A 21 -61.71 61.86 -92.90
C TYR A 21 -61.98 62.44 -91.50
N VAL A 22 -63.23 62.82 -91.28
CA VAL A 22 -63.79 63.22 -89.98
C VAL A 22 -64.87 62.22 -89.57
N ALA A 23 -65.35 62.31 -88.33
CA ALA A 23 -66.45 61.47 -87.88
C ALA A 23 -67.69 61.65 -88.79
N GLY A 24 -68.15 60.55 -89.41
CA GLY A 24 -69.30 60.55 -90.33
C GLY A 24 -69.03 61.12 -91.74
N GLY A 25 -67.82 61.60 -92.05
CA GLY A 25 -67.53 62.26 -93.33
C GLY A 25 -67.53 61.34 -94.56
N LEU A 26 -67.52 60.01 -94.37
CA LEU A 26 -67.51 59.01 -95.44
C LEU A 26 -68.88 58.37 -95.71
N ASP A 27 -69.92 58.77 -94.96
CA ASP A 27 -71.23 58.12 -95.01
C ASP A 27 -71.90 58.23 -96.39
N ALA A 28 -71.69 59.36 -97.09
CA ALA A 28 -72.19 59.55 -98.45
C ALA A 28 -71.59 58.55 -99.45
N TYR A 29 -70.30 58.22 -99.32
CA TYR A 29 -69.64 57.22 -100.16
C TYR A 29 -70.10 55.81 -99.82
N LEU A 30 -70.35 55.51 -98.54
CA LEU A 30 -70.91 54.23 -98.13
C LEU A 30 -72.32 54.03 -98.70
N GLU A 31 -73.15 55.07 -98.68
CA GLU A 31 -74.49 55.02 -99.24
C GLU A 31 -74.48 54.85 -100.76
N GLN A 32 -73.57 55.55 -101.46
CA GLN A 32 -73.36 55.37 -102.90
C GLN A 32 -72.92 53.94 -103.24
N ILE A 33 -72.01 53.35 -102.46
CA ILE A 33 -71.58 51.95 -102.64
C ILE A 33 -72.76 51.00 -102.43
N ARG A 34 -73.56 51.20 -101.37
CA ARG A 34 -74.76 50.38 -101.07
C ARG A 34 -75.75 50.42 -102.23
N GLN A 35 -76.06 51.60 -102.74
CA GLN A 35 -76.98 51.76 -103.87
C GLN A 35 -76.48 51.06 -105.13
N ALA A 36 -75.17 51.12 -105.39
CA ALA A 36 -74.57 50.50 -106.56
C ALA A 36 -74.49 48.96 -106.49
N VAL A 37 -74.55 48.37 -105.30
CA VAL A 37 -74.62 46.91 -105.11
C VAL A 37 -76.02 46.42 -104.73
N ASN A 38 -77.04 47.27 -104.83
CA ASN A 38 -78.42 46.96 -104.49
C ASN A 38 -79.15 46.19 -105.61
N GLU A 39 -78.53 45.12 -106.09
CA GLU A 39 -79.14 44.16 -107.01
C GLU A 39 -79.09 42.76 -106.38
N VAL A 40 -80.09 41.92 -106.67
CA VAL A 40 -80.15 40.54 -106.19
C VAL A 40 -80.08 39.58 -107.38
N PRO A 41 -78.86 39.18 -107.82
CA PRO A 41 -78.69 38.22 -108.91
C PRO A 41 -79.14 36.81 -108.54
N ASP A 42 -79.65 36.05 -109.51
CA ASP A 42 -80.09 34.65 -109.30
C ASP A 42 -78.90 33.68 -109.10
N LEU A 43 -78.79 33.12 -107.89
CA LEU A 43 -77.73 32.20 -107.47
C LEU A 43 -77.81 30.81 -108.11
N SER A 44 -78.94 30.43 -108.69
CA SER A 44 -79.11 29.14 -109.36
C SER A 44 -78.25 29.07 -110.64
N THR A 45 -77.98 30.22 -111.27
CA THR A 45 -77.19 30.33 -112.50
C THR A 45 -75.72 30.65 -112.23
N LYS A 46 -74.81 30.15 -113.08
CA LYS A 46 -73.39 30.53 -113.04
C LYS A 46 -73.20 32.04 -113.23
N LYS A 47 -73.96 32.65 -114.16
CA LYS A 47 -73.90 34.10 -114.44
C LYS A 47 -74.28 34.95 -113.23
N GLY A 48 -75.30 34.56 -112.46
CA GLY A 48 -75.69 35.29 -111.26
C GLY A 48 -74.65 35.18 -110.14
N ARG A 49 -74.03 34.00 -109.95
CA ARG A 49 -72.90 33.84 -109.02
C ARG A 49 -71.68 34.67 -109.42
N ASP A 50 -71.33 34.69 -110.71
CA ASP A 50 -70.24 35.52 -111.23
C ASP A 50 -70.54 37.03 -111.05
N ARG A 51 -71.79 37.45 -111.17
CA ARG A 51 -72.22 38.83 -110.91
C ARG A 51 -72.08 39.22 -109.44
N VAL A 52 -72.50 38.36 -108.51
CA VAL A 52 -72.30 38.58 -107.06
C VAL A 52 -70.80 38.73 -106.73
N ALA A 53 -69.95 37.89 -107.31
CA ALA A 53 -68.49 38.01 -107.15
C ALA A 53 -67.96 39.35 -107.69
N SER A 54 -68.49 39.82 -108.83
CA SER A 54 -68.14 41.13 -109.38
C SER A 54 -68.56 42.30 -108.48
N LEU A 55 -69.77 42.27 -107.90
CA LEU A 55 -70.24 43.30 -106.97
C LEU A 55 -69.39 43.34 -105.69
N ALA A 56 -69.05 42.16 -105.13
CA ALA A 56 -68.16 42.08 -103.97
C ALA A 56 -66.75 42.62 -104.27
N ALA A 57 -66.22 42.34 -105.47
CA ALA A 57 -64.96 42.90 -105.92
C ALA A 57 -65.03 44.44 -106.09
N GLN A 58 -66.17 44.96 -106.53
CA GLN A 58 -66.41 46.41 -106.65
C GLN A 58 -66.40 47.09 -105.29
N VAL A 59 -67.08 46.54 -104.27
CA VAL A 59 -67.01 47.04 -102.88
C VAL A 59 -65.56 47.04 -102.37
N SER A 60 -64.80 45.98 -102.64
CA SER A 60 -63.40 45.86 -102.21
C SER A 60 -62.49 46.91 -102.87
N ARG A 61 -62.72 47.22 -104.15
CA ARG A 61 -62.01 48.29 -104.88
C ARG A 61 -62.37 49.67 -104.30
N SER A 62 -63.65 49.95 -104.09
CA SER A 62 -64.11 51.22 -103.51
C SER A 62 -63.60 51.43 -102.09
N LYS A 63 -63.57 50.38 -101.25
CA LYS A 63 -62.93 50.42 -99.92
C LYS A 63 -61.46 50.84 -100.03
N THR A 64 -60.71 50.18 -100.92
CA THR A 64 -59.27 50.43 -101.08
C THR A 64 -59.00 51.84 -101.60
N ALA A 65 -59.85 52.36 -102.50
CA ALA A 65 -59.77 53.71 -103.04
C ALA A 65 -59.96 54.80 -101.98
N ILE A 66 -60.80 54.53 -100.97
CA ILE A 66 -61.04 55.46 -99.86
C ILE A 66 -60.03 55.28 -98.72
N GLU A 67 -59.58 54.05 -98.43
CA GLU A 67 -58.67 53.78 -97.33
C GLU A 67 -57.24 54.29 -97.58
N LYS A 68 -56.71 54.10 -98.80
CA LYS A 68 -55.32 54.47 -99.12
C LYS A 68 -55.04 55.98 -98.94
N PRO A 69 -55.85 56.91 -99.49
CA PRO A 69 -55.63 58.34 -99.29
C PRO A 69 -55.78 58.77 -97.82
N GLY A 70 -56.65 58.10 -97.05
CA GLY A 70 -56.81 58.35 -95.61
C GLY A 70 -55.56 57.98 -94.81
N ARG A 71 -54.93 56.84 -95.13
CA ARG A 71 -53.65 56.44 -94.52
C ARG A 71 -52.52 57.40 -94.89
N GLU A 72 -52.48 57.88 -96.13
CA GLU A 72 -51.50 58.89 -96.55
C GLU A 72 -51.70 60.24 -95.86
N TYR A 73 -52.96 60.67 -95.69
CA TYR A 73 -53.32 61.88 -94.95
C TYR A 73 -52.87 61.77 -93.47
N LEU A 74 -53.17 60.66 -92.80
CA LEU A 74 -52.71 60.40 -91.44
C LEU A 74 -51.18 60.42 -91.31
N LYS A 75 -50.46 59.88 -92.31
CA LYS A 75 -48.99 59.93 -92.33
C LYS A 75 -48.49 61.38 -92.42
N ARG A 76 -49.09 62.21 -93.28
CA ARG A 76 -48.73 63.64 -93.41
C ARG A 76 -49.01 64.41 -92.12
N LEU A 77 -50.13 64.17 -91.46
CA LEU A 77 -50.45 64.80 -90.18
C LEU A 77 -49.41 64.44 -89.10
N LYS A 78 -49.05 63.15 -88.98
CA LYS A 78 -48.02 62.70 -88.04
C LYS A 78 -46.65 63.30 -88.36
N GLU A 79 -46.28 63.39 -89.64
CA GLU A 79 -45.02 64.02 -90.03
C GLU A 79 -44.99 65.52 -89.73
N ALA A 80 -46.13 66.21 -89.85
CA ALA A 80 -46.24 67.63 -89.55
C ALA A 80 -46.06 67.94 -88.05
N VAL A 81 -46.49 67.05 -87.15
CA VAL A 81 -46.34 67.25 -85.69
C VAL A 81 -44.98 66.81 -85.16
N ARG A 82 -44.25 65.95 -85.89
CA ARG A 82 -42.97 65.38 -85.47
C ARG A 82 -41.89 66.42 -85.12
N PRO A 83 -41.72 67.54 -85.86
CA PRO A 83 -40.79 68.59 -85.47
C PRO A 83 -41.15 69.25 -84.14
N ALA A 84 -42.45 69.44 -83.87
CA ALA A 84 -42.92 70.02 -82.61
C ALA A 84 -42.68 69.06 -81.44
N GLU A 85 -42.95 67.76 -81.62
CA GLU A 85 -42.64 66.73 -80.61
C GLU A 85 -41.13 66.67 -80.31
N ALA A 86 -40.29 66.75 -81.35
CA ALA A 86 -38.84 66.74 -81.21
C ALA A 86 -38.33 67.98 -80.45
N GLU A 87 -38.85 69.17 -80.77
CA GLU A 87 -38.45 70.40 -80.08
C GLU A 87 -38.94 70.42 -78.62
N ILE A 88 -40.16 69.93 -78.34
CA ILE A 88 -40.65 69.77 -76.96
C ILE A 88 -39.72 68.84 -76.18
N LYS A 89 -39.35 67.69 -76.76
CA LYS A 89 -38.43 66.76 -76.10
C LYS A 89 -37.08 67.44 -75.82
N ARG A 90 -36.51 68.11 -76.82
CA ARG A 90 -35.25 68.84 -76.67
C ARG A 90 -35.33 69.88 -75.55
N PHE A 91 -36.44 70.62 -75.45
CA PHE A 91 -36.65 71.61 -74.40
C PHE A 91 -36.70 70.96 -73.02
N VAL A 92 -37.43 69.86 -72.86
CA VAL A 92 -37.51 69.11 -71.59
C VAL A 92 -36.14 68.58 -71.19
N ASP A 93 -35.42 67.93 -72.11
CA ASP A 93 -34.08 67.39 -71.87
C ASP A 93 -33.12 68.52 -71.44
N ALA A 94 -33.16 69.68 -72.10
CA ALA A 94 -32.35 70.85 -71.74
C ALA A 94 -32.73 71.44 -70.37
N CYS A 95 -34.01 71.45 -70.00
CA CYS A 95 -34.45 71.88 -68.67
C CYS A 95 -33.98 70.92 -67.57
N ASP A 96 -34.01 69.62 -67.80
CA ASP A 96 -33.50 68.61 -66.88
C ASP A 96 -31.98 68.73 -66.69
N GLU A 97 -31.22 68.91 -67.78
CA GLU A 97 -29.78 69.15 -67.71
C GLU A 97 -29.45 70.43 -66.90
N LEU A 98 -30.19 71.51 -67.10
CA LEU A 98 -30.01 72.75 -66.33
C LEU A 98 -30.34 72.55 -64.84
N ARG A 99 -31.43 71.84 -64.52
CA ARG A 99 -31.79 71.51 -63.14
C ARG A 99 -30.67 70.73 -62.46
N ASP A 100 -30.16 69.70 -63.13
CA ASP A 100 -29.15 68.81 -62.58
C ASP A 100 -27.81 69.56 -62.41
N ALA A 101 -27.45 70.43 -63.36
CA ALA A 101 -26.29 71.31 -63.24
C ALA A 101 -26.40 72.29 -62.07
N ILE A 102 -27.58 72.88 -61.84
CA ILE A 102 -27.84 73.76 -60.69
C ILE A 102 -27.79 72.99 -59.37
N ARG A 103 -28.27 71.74 -59.34
CA ARG A 103 -28.30 70.91 -58.13
C ARG A 103 -26.94 70.29 -57.80
N ARG A 104 -26.07 70.11 -58.80
CA ARG A 104 -24.79 69.43 -58.67
C ARG A 104 -23.89 69.97 -57.53
N PRO A 105 -23.68 71.28 -57.36
CA PRO A 105 -22.86 71.80 -56.25
C PRO A 105 -23.42 71.44 -54.87
N LEU A 106 -24.75 71.39 -54.72
CA LEU A 106 -25.39 70.98 -53.47
C LEU A 106 -25.14 69.50 -53.21
N THR A 107 -25.31 68.65 -54.22
CA THR A 107 -25.06 67.19 -54.10
C THR A 107 -23.59 66.89 -53.80
N GLU A 108 -22.65 67.60 -54.43
CA GLU A 108 -21.21 67.47 -54.14
C GLU A 108 -20.88 67.92 -52.70
N TRP A 109 -21.50 69.02 -52.23
CA TRP A 109 -21.34 69.47 -50.85
C TRP A 109 -21.94 68.50 -49.83
N GLU A 110 -23.13 67.94 -50.08
CA GLU A 110 -23.77 66.93 -49.23
C GLU A 110 -22.87 65.69 -49.08
N ALA A 111 -22.29 65.20 -50.18
CA ALA A 111 -21.36 64.08 -50.18
C ALA A 111 -20.07 64.39 -49.41
N GLU A 112 -19.52 65.60 -49.56
CA GLU A 112 -18.34 66.04 -48.81
C GLU A 112 -18.64 66.14 -47.30
N GLN A 113 -19.81 66.63 -46.91
CA GLN A 113 -20.24 66.66 -45.51
C GLN A 113 -20.37 65.26 -44.92
N GLU A 114 -20.88 64.28 -45.68
CA GLU A 114 -20.89 62.89 -45.23
C GLU A 114 -19.48 62.33 -45.05
N ARG A 115 -18.54 62.65 -45.96
CA ARG A 115 -17.14 62.24 -45.83
C ARG A 115 -16.48 62.85 -44.59
N ILE A 116 -16.67 64.15 -44.36
CA ILE A 116 -16.14 64.85 -43.19
C ILE A 116 -16.70 64.24 -41.90
N LYS A 117 -18.02 63.99 -41.83
CA LYS A 117 -18.62 63.33 -40.66
C LYS A 117 -18.07 61.92 -40.42
N ALA A 118 -17.84 61.16 -41.49
CA ALA A 118 -17.25 59.82 -41.39
C ALA A 118 -15.79 59.89 -40.91
N GLU A 119 -15.01 60.85 -41.39
CA GLU A 119 -13.64 61.10 -40.96
C GLU A 119 -13.57 61.57 -39.51
N GLU A 120 -14.43 62.51 -39.10
CA GLU A 120 -14.56 62.96 -37.70
C GLU A 120 -14.94 61.81 -36.77
N ALA A 121 -15.87 60.94 -37.18
CA ALA A 121 -16.23 59.75 -36.42
C ALA A 121 -15.04 58.78 -36.27
N MET A 122 -14.25 58.58 -37.33
CA MET A 122 -13.03 57.77 -37.27
C MET A 122 -11.97 58.39 -36.38
N ASN A 123 -11.76 59.70 -36.46
CA ASN A 123 -10.81 60.42 -35.61
C ASN A 123 -11.23 60.38 -34.13
N ALA A 124 -12.52 60.46 -33.83
CA ALA A 124 -13.04 60.32 -32.47
C ALA A 124 -12.77 58.92 -31.91
N LEU A 125 -13.04 57.86 -32.68
CA LEU A 125 -12.71 56.48 -32.30
C LEU A 125 -11.21 56.28 -32.12
N HIS A 126 -10.39 56.89 -32.98
CA HIS A 126 -8.94 56.83 -32.85
C HIS A 126 -8.43 57.52 -31.58
N ALA A 127 -8.98 58.69 -31.24
CA ALA A 127 -8.64 59.41 -30.02
C ALA A 127 -9.02 58.62 -28.76
N GLU A 128 -10.21 58.00 -28.74
CA GLU A 128 -10.65 57.13 -27.64
C GLU A 128 -9.73 55.91 -27.49
N ALA A 129 -9.34 55.28 -28.61
CA ALA A 129 -8.40 54.16 -28.60
C ALA A 129 -7.02 54.56 -28.06
N LEU A 130 -6.51 55.75 -28.42
CA LEU A 130 -5.26 56.27 -27.88
C LEU A 130 -5.35 56.51 -26.37
N GLU A 131 -6.45 57.08 -25.87
CA GLU A 131 -6.64 57.28 -24.43
C GLU A 131 -6.68 55.96 -23.67
N MET A 132 -7.35 54.94 -24.22
CA MET A 132 -7.38 53.60 -23.63
C MET A 132 -5.99 52.96 -23.58
N ASN A 133 -5.20 53.08 -24.66
CA ASN A 133 -3.82 52.58 -24.67
C ASN A 133 -2.94 53.28 -23.63
N ILE A 134 -3.07 54.61 -23.49
CA ILE A 134 -2.32 55.36 -22.48
C ILE A 134 -2.66 54.87 -21.06
N LYS A 135 -3.95 54.63 -20.77
CA LYS A 135 -4.37 54.08 -19.47
C LYS A 135 -3.81 52.69 -19.24
N PHE A 136 -3.86 51.82 -20.25
CA PHE A 136 -3.30 50.48 -20.17
C PHE A 136 -1.79 50.49 -19.90
N ASP A 137 -1.04 51.34 -20.59
CA ASP A 137 0.41 51.48 -20.38
C ASP A 137 0.74 52.00 -18.97
N GLN A 138 -0.05 52.93 -18.44
CA GLN A 138 0.09 53.41 -17.06
C GLN A 138 -0.21 52.32 -16.03
N GLU A 139 -1.26 51.53 -16.23
CA GLU A 139 -1.60 50.40 -15.35
C GLU A 139 -0.51 49.32 -15.38
N LEU A 140 0.03 49.02 -16.56
CA LEU A 140 1.11 48.06 -16.71
C LEU A 140 2.39 48.54 -16.01
N ALA A 141 2.73 49.81 -16.14
CA ALA A 141 3.88 50.41 -15.45
C ALA A 141 3.71 50.36 -13.92
N ALA A 142 2.54 50.75 -13.40
CA ALA A 142 2.24 50.69 -11.97
C ALA A 142 2.29 49.26 -11.42
N LYS A 143 1.79 48.28 -12.19
CA LYS A 143 1.86 46.86 -11.82
C LYS A 143 3.31 46.36 -11.80
N PHE A 144 4.11 46.73 -12.80
CA PHE A 144 5.52 46.35 -12.85
C PHE A 144 6.30 46.88 -11.64
N GLU A 145 6.06 48.14 -11.25
CA GLU A 145 6.66 48.72 -10.04
C GLU A 145 6.24 47.96 -8.77
N ALA A 146 4.94 47.67 -8.60
CA ALA A 146 4.43 46.92 -7.46
C ALA A 146 4.99 45.48 -7.39
N ASP A 147 5.04 44.78 -8.53
CA ASP A 147 5.60 43.43 -8.62
C ASP A 147 7.11 43.44 -8.31
N HIS A 148 7.83 44.48 -8.74
CA HIS A 148 9.25 44.66 -8.43
C HIS A 148 9.49 44.90 -6.93
N GLU A 149 8.72 45.77 -6.30
CA GLU A 149 8.79 46.00 -4.85
C GLU A 149 8.49 44.73 -4.06
N MET A 150 7.46 43.97 -4.47
CA MET A 150 7.13 42.70 -3.85
C MET A 150 8.27 41.69 -3.99
N ALA A 151 8.92 41.62 -5.16
CA ALA A 151 10.06 40.74 -5.37
C ALA A 151 11.25 41.10 -4.45
N LEU A 152 11.53 42.39 -4.25
CA LEU A 152 12.57 42.84 -3.33
C LEU A 152 12.25 42.46 -1.87
N LEU A 153 11.01 42.67 -1.42
CA LEU A 153 10.58 42.28 -0.08
C LEU A 153 10.66 40.77 0.13
N MET A 154 10.29 39.99 -0.87
CA MET A 154 10.36 38.53 -0.81
C MET A 154 11.82 38.05 -0.74
N ASN A 155 12.73 38.69 -1.49
CA ASN A 155 14.15 38.37 -1.42
C ASN A 155 14.74 38.67 -0.03
N ASP A 156 14.39 39.82 0.55
CA ASP A 156 14.77 40.17 1.93
C ASP A 156 14.25 39.15 2.95
N ALA A 157 13.00 38.70 2.80
CA ALA A 157 12.45 37.64 3.66
C ALA A 157 13.21 36.32 3.52
N PHE A 158 13.56 35.92 2.29
CA PHE A 158 14.38 34.72 2.06
C PHE A 158 15.78 34.83 2.67
N ASP A 159 16.40 36.00 2.58
CA ASP A 159 17.72 36.22 3.19
C ASP A 159 17.63 36.18 4.72
N ARG A 160 16.60 36.78 5.32
CA ARG A 160 16.33 36.68 6.76
C ARG A 160 16.10 35.24 7.22
N ASP A 161 15.28 34.48 6.51
CA ASP A 161 15.03 33.07 6.81
C ASP A 161 16.32 32.26 6.70
N ARG A 162 17.13 32.50 5.67
CA ARG A 162 18.44 31.84 5.52
C ARG A 162 19.38 32.15 6.68
N GLU A 163 19.41 33.40 7.15
CA GLU A 163 20.18 33.79 8.33
C GLU A 163 19.66 33.12 9.60
N GLU A 164 18.34 33.05 9.79
CA GLU A 164 17.74 32.39 10.95
C GLU A 164 18.05 30.88 10.94
N GLN A 165 17.98 30.22 9.79
CA GLN A 165 18.36 28.81 9.66
C GLN A 165 19.84 28.58 9.98
N ARG A 166 20.73 29.49 9.54
CA ARG A 166 22.16 29.44 9.91
C ARG A 166 22.33 29.55 11.43
N ARG A 167 21.63 30.49 12.07
CA ARG A 167 21.68 30.66 13.55
C ARG A 167 21.16 29.42 14.28
N LYS A 168 20.05 28.83 13.84
CA LYS A 168 19.50 27.58 14.41
C LYS A 168 20.46 26.41 14.23
N ALA A 169 21.07 26.29 13.05
CA ALA A 169 22.07 25.24 12.80
C ALA A 169 23.30 25.41 13.69
N GLU A 170 23.79 26.65 13.88
CA GLU A 170 24.91 26.94 14.78
C GLU A 170 24.56 26.62 16.25
N GLN A 171 23.35 26.99 16.70
CA GLN A 171 22.86 26.66 18.04
C GLN A 171 22.77 25.13 18.23
N ALA A 172 22.20 24.41 17.26
CA ALA A 172 22.10 22.96 17.32
C ALA A 172 23.48 22.28 17.34
N GLN A 173 24.48 22.82 16.62
CA GLN A 173 25.87 22.34 16.70
C GLN A 173 26.46 22.55 18.09
N ARG A 174 26.31 23.76 18.66
CA ARG A 174 26.77 24.07 20.03
C ARG A 174 26.12 23.16 21.07
N GLU A 175 24.80 22.96 21.00
CA GLU A 175 24.08 22.05 21.90
C GLU A 175 24.54 20.59 21.74
N HIS A 176 24.81 20.16 20.51
CA HIS A 176 25.34 18.82 20.26
C HIS A 176 26.75 18.63 20.83
N GLU A 177 27.63 19.61 20.63
CA GLU A 177 28.98 19.62 21.20
C GLU A 177 28.93 19.62 22.74
N GLU A 178 28.05 20.43 23.34
CA GLU A 178 27.81 20.41 24.78
C GLU A 178 27.30 19.07 25.27
N ARG A 179 26.37 18.43 24.54
CA ARG A 179 25.84 17.10 24.89
C ARG A 179 26.96 16.06 24.85
N ILE A 180 27.77 16.04 23.80
CA ILE A 180 28.94 15.14 23.71
C ILE A 180 29.89 15.38 24.89
N LYS A 181 30.16 16.64 25.24
CA LYS A 181 31.01 16.98 26.38
C LYS A 181 30.42 16.48 27.71
N ARG A 182 29.10 16.59 27.91
CA ARG A 182 28.40 16.09 29.09
C ARG A 182 28.41 14.56 29.15
N GLU A 183 28.12 13.90 28.03
CA GLU A 183 28.16 12.44 27.90
C GLU A 183 29.57 11.90 28.17
N ALA A 184 30.61 12.55 27.64
CA ALA A 184 32.00 12.20 27.92
C ALA A 184 32.35 12.38 29.40
N ALA A 185 31.90 13.47 30.03
CA ALA A 185 32.11 13.71 31.46
C ALA A 185 31.34 12.72 32.34
N GLU A 186 30.12 12.34 31.96
CA GLU A 186 29.32 11.34 32.66
C GLU A 186 29.90 9.95 32.49
N GLN A 187 30.34 9.58 31.29
CA GLN A 187 31.01 8.31 31.04
C GLN A 187 32.30 8.21 31.86
N ALA A 188 33.10 9.28 31.93
CA ALA A 188 34.29 9.30 32.78
C ALA A 188 33.95 9.12 34.27
N ARG A 189 32.82 9.67 34.76
CA ARG A 189 32.33 9.44 36.12
C ARG A 189 31.87 7.99 36.32
N ARG A 190 31.08 7.45 35.40
CA ARG A 190 30.61 6.05 35.46
C ARG A 190 31.78 5.08 35.43
N ASP A 191 32.79 5.32 34.61
CA ASP A 191 34.00 4.49 34.55
C ASP A 191 34.82 4.61 35.84
N ALA A 192 34.89 5.79 36.45
CA ALA A 192 35.53 5.98 37.76
C ALA A 192 34.76 5.26 38.89
N ASP A 193 33.43 5.39 38.92
CA ASP A 193 32.56 4.72 39.89
C ASP A 193 32.59 3.19 39.70
N ALA A 194 32.67 2.70 38.46
CA ALA A 194 32.80 1.27 38.16
C ALA A 194 34.15 0.73 38.62
N LYS A 195 35.25 1.47 38.40
CA LYS A 195 36.57 1.11 38.94
C LYS A 195 36.55 1.08 40.46
N HIS A 196 35.94 2.08 41.10
CA HIS A 196 35.85 2.12 42.56
C HIS A 196 35.02 0.95 43.12
N LYS A 197 33.88 0.61 42.50
CA LYS A 197 33.11 -0.57 42.87
C LYS A 197 33.89 -1.87 42.66
N ALA A 198 34.61 -2.00 41.55
CA ALA A 198 35.44 -3.17 41.30
C ALA A 198 36.57 -3.31 42.33
N GLU A 199 37.15 -2.19 42.80
CA GLU A 199 38.13 -2.19 43.88
C GLU A 199 37.51 -2.61 45.23
N ILE A 200 36.31 -2.13 45.55
CA ILE A 200 35.57 -2.55 46.76
C ILE A 200 35.21 -4.04 46.70
N GLU A 201 34.71 -4.53 45.57
CA GLU A 201 34.41 -5.96 45.39
C GLU A 201 35.66 -6.82 45.44
N ALA A 202 36.78 -6.36 44.87
CA ALA A 202 38.07 -7.04 44.97
C ALA A 202 38.58 -7.06 46.41
N ALA A 203 38.42 -5.97 47.17
CA ALA A 203 38.76 -5.91 48.59
C ALA A 203 37.87 -6.86 49.41
N ALA A 204 36.56 -6.88 49.17
CA ALA A 204 35.61 -7.77 49.83
C ALA A 204 35.91 -9.25 49.53
N ARG A 205 36.34 -9.59 48.30
CA ARG A 205 36.79 -10.95 47.95
C ARG A 205 38.07 -11.32 48.68
N ARG A 206 39.04 -10.41 48.80
CA ARG A 206 40.27 -10.64 49.57
C ARG A 206 39.96 -10.86 51.05
N GLU A 207 39.08 -10.05 51.63
CA GLU A 207 38.64 -10.20 53.03
C GLU A 207 37.89 -11.53 53.23
N ALA A 208 37.02 -11.93 52.29
CA ALA A 208 36.34 -13.21 52.33
C ALA A 208 37.30 -14.40 52.19
N ASP A 209 38.30 -14.32 51.31
CA ASP A 209 39.33 -15.35 51.14
C ASP A 209 40.25 -15.45 52.38
N GLU A 210 40.62 -14.33 53.00
CA GLU A 210 41.37 -14.31 54.26
C GLU A 210 40.56 -14.89 55.41
N LYS A 211 39.27 -14.55 55.51
CA LYS A 211 38.37 -15.11 56.50
C LYS A 211 38.17 -16.62 56.29
N ALA A 212 38.01 -17.07 55.05
CA ALA A 212 37.92 -18.50 54.73
C ALA A 212 39.22 -19.25 55.09
N ARG A 213 40.39 -18.64 54.89
CA ARG A 213 41.68 -19.20 55.34
C ARG A 213 41.81 -19.23 56.86
N ALA A 214 41.35 -18.19 57.55
CA ALA A 214 41.34 -18.13 59.01
C ALA A 214 40.40 -19.19 59.61
N GLU A 215 39.19 -19.33 59.07
CA GLU A 215 38.23 -20.37 59.48
C GLU A 215 38.74 -21.78 59.18
N ALA A 216 39.43 -21.99 58.05
CA ALA A 216 40.07 -23.27 57.76
C ALA A 216 41.21 -23.59 58.75
N ALA A 217 42.03 -22.60 59.10
CA ALA A 217 43.09 -22.75 60.09
C ALA A 217 42.54 -23.01 61.50
N GLU A 218 41.45 -22.35 61.88
CA GLU A 218 40.76 -22.60 63.16
C GLU A 218 40.17 -24.02 63.22
N ARG A 219 39.50 -24.46 62.15
CA ARG A 219 39.02 -25.85 62.04
C ARG A 219 40.16 -26.86 62.15
N GLN A 220 41.31 -26.57 61.53
CA GLN A 220 42.48 -27.44 61.59
C GLN A 220 43.08 -27.47 63.01
N ARG A 221 43.11 -26.35 63.74
CA ARG A 221 43.52 -26.32 65.15
C ARG A 221 42.59 -27.14 66.03
N ILE A 222 41.28 -26.97 65.89
CA ILE A 222 40.28 -27.74 66.64
C ILE A 222 40.41 -29.24 66.33
N GLU A 223 40.63 -29.61 65.06
CA GLU A 223 40.84 -31.02 64.70
C GLU A 223 42.14 -31.59 65.32
N THR A 224 43.24 -30.83 65.32
CA THR A 224 44.49 -31.26 65.96
C THR A 224 44.35 -31.37 67.48
N GLU A 225 43.60 -30.48 68.13
CA GLU A 225 43.36 -30.51 69.57
C GLU A 225 42.44 -31.67 69.95
N GLN A 226 41.41 -31.95 69.14
CA GLN A 226 40.56 -33.13 69.31
C GLN A 226 41.30 -34.44 69.05
N ARG A 227 42.22 -34.50 68.09
CA ARG A 227 43.09 -35.67 67.88
C ARG A 227 44.04 -35.87 69.06
N ALA A 228 44.69 -34.82 69.56
CA ALA A 228 45.55 -34.91 70.74
C ALA A 228 44.78 -35.32 72.02
N ALA A 229 43.54 -34.88 72.17
CA ALA A 229 42.68 -35.30 73.28
C ALA A 229 42.24 -36.78 73.17
N ARG A 230 41.98 -37.27 71.96
CA ARG A 230 41.67 -38.68 71.71
C ARG A 230 42.89 -39.57 71.94
N GLU A 231 44.06 -39.18 71.45
CA GLU A 231 45.31 -39.91 71.65
C GLU A 231 45.72 -39.98 73.13
N LYS A 232 45.50 -38.92 73.93
CA LYS A 232 45.70 -38.97 75.39
C LYS A 232 44.76 -39.96 76.08
N LYS A 233 43.47 -39.99 75.71
CA LYS A 233 42.51 -40.94 76.30
C LYS A 233 42.82 -42.39 75.90
N GLU A 234 43.21 -42.63 74.65
CA GLU A 234 43.63 -43.96 74.19
C GLU A 234 44.97 -44.41 74.78
N ALA A 235 45.86 -43.48 75.15
CA ALA A 235 47.10 -43.79 75.86
C ALA A 235 46.85 -44.14 77.33
N GLU A 236 45.93 -43.45 78.01
CA GLU A 236 45.52 -43.78 79.39
C GLU A 236 44.77 -45.12 79.47
N GLU A 237 43.88 -45.42 78.51
CA GLU A 237 43.21 -46.73 78.47
C GLU A 237 44.17 -47.87 78.12
N ARG A 238 45.16 -47.66 77.24
CA ARG A 238 46.20 -48.66 76.96
C ARG A 238 47.11 -48.90 78.17
N ALA A 239 47.51 -47.86 78.88
CA ALA A 239 48.31 -47.99 80.11
C ALA A 239 47.55 -48.68 81.26
N ARG A 240 46.21 -48.52 81.32
CA ARG A 240 45.37 -49.24 82.28
C ARG A 240 45.21 -50.72 81.91
N ARG A 241 45.02 -51.03 80.62
CA ARG A 241 44.94 -52.42 80.13
C ARG A 241 46.25 -53.18 80.28
N GLU A 242 47.41 -52.56 80.02
CA GLU A 242 48.72 -53.20 80.25
C GLU A 242 48.98 -53.50 81.73
N LYS A 243 48.55 -52.61 82.65
CA LYS A 243 48.68 -52.87 84.10
C LYS A 243 47.74 -53.98 84.58
N GLU A 244 46.54 -54.08 84.03
CA GLU A 244 45.59 -55.15 84.34
C GLU A 244 46.03 -56.50 83.73
N GLU A 245 46.65 -56.51 82.55
CA GLU A 245 47.25 -57.71 81.95
C GLU A 245 48.52 -58.19 82.65
N ALA A 246 49.38 -57.29 83.16
CA ALA A 246 50.57 -57.68 83.93
C ALA A 246 50.23 -58.36 85.26
N VAL A 247 49.18 -57.88 85.96
CA VAL A 247 48.69 -58.51 87.20
C VAL A 247 47.97 -59.83 86.93
N ALA A 248 47.30 -59.97 85.78
CA ALA A 248 46.69 -61.23 85.35
C ALA A 248 47.73 -62.27 84.89
N ALA A 249 48.84 -61.85 84.27
CA ALA A 249 49.92 -62.73 83.83
C ALA A 249 50.76 -63.29 85.00
N GLU A 250 50.94 -62.53 86.08
CA GLU A 250 51.63 -62.99 87.28
C GLU A 250 50.78 -64.01 88.08
N ARG A 251 49.46 -63.80 88.17
CA ARG A 251 48.53 -64.79 88.76
C ARG A 251 48.44 -66.08 87.95
N ARG A 252 48.45 -66.01 86.61
CA ARG A 252 48.46 -67.22 85.76
C ARG A 252 49.74 -68.04 85.88
N ARG A 253 50.91 -67.41 86.08
CA ARG A 253 52.18 -68.15 86.28
C ARG A 253 52.26 -68.87 87.64
N LEU A 254 51.61 -68.35 88.68
CA LEU A 254 51.50 -69.01 89.98
C LEU A 254 50.46 -70.15 89.98
N GLU A 255 49.33 -69.97 89.29
CA GLU A 255 48.30 -71.01 89.14
C GLU A 255 48.74 -72.17 88.20
N GLU A 256 49.51 -71.90 87.13
CA GLU A 256 50.04 -72.95 86.24
C GLU A 256 51.16 -73.79 86.88
N ALA A 257 51.92 -73.23 87.83
CA ALA A 257 52.95 -73.96 88.58
C ALA A 257 52.37 -74.89 89.66
N GLU A 258 51.25 -74.52 90.30
CA GLU A 258 50.53 -75.41 91.22
C GLU A 258 49.68 -76.46 90.47
N ALA A 259 49.08 -76.11 89.33
CA ALA A 259 48.31 -77.06 88.51
C ALA A 259 49.19 -78.17 87.88
N ALA A 260 50.44 -77.87 87.52
CA ALA A 260 51.38 -78.87 87.03
C ALA A 260 51.85 -79.86 88.11
N ARG A 261 52.01 -79.42 89.36
CA ARG A 261 52.33 -80.28 90.50
C ARG A 261 51.17 -81.18 90.92
N LEU A 262 49.94 -80.66 90.88
CA LEU A 262 48.74 -81.41 91.27
C LEU A 262 48.38 -82.50 90.22
N ALA A 263 48.70 -82.28 88.94
CA ALA A 263 48.46 -83.27 87.87
C ALA A 263 49.47 -84.45 87.87
N GLU A 264 50.70 -84.26 88.34
CA GLU A 264 51.69 -85.35 88.46
C GLU A 264 51.45 -86.22 89.71
N GLU A 265 50.95 -85.62 90.80
CA GLU A 265 50.62 -86.29 92.05
C GLU A 265 49.33 -87.15 91.94
N GLN A 266 48.36 -86.69 91.15
CA GLN A 266 47.12 -87.44 90.87
C GLN A 266 47.34 -88.69 89.99
N ARG A 267 48.37 -88.71 89.13
CA ARG A 267 48.71 -89.91 88.33
C ARG A 267 49.38 -91.03 89.12
N LYS A 268 50.02 -90.75 90.26
CA LYS A 268 50.65 -91.78 91.13
C LYS A 268 49.68 -92.37 92.16
N ALA A 269 48.71 -91.59 92.64
CA ALA A 269 47.72 -92.06 93.61
C ALA A 269 46.66 -92.99 93.00
N GLU A 270 46.30 -92.79 91.72
CA GLU A 270 45.28 -93.59 91.04
C GLU A 270 45.78 -94.99 90.63
N GLU A 271 47.09 -95.19 90.50
CA GLU A 271 47.70 -96.51 90.22
C GLU A 271 47.84 -97.40 91.48
N GLU A 272 47.94 -96.80 92.67
CA GLU A 272 48.16 -97.52 93.93
C GLU A 272 46.84 -97.98 94.59
N ALA A 273 45.74 -97.24 94.37
CA ALA A 273 44.39 -97.62 94.80
C ALA A 273 43.85 -98.89 94.10
N ARG A 274 44.34 -99.20 92.90
CA ARG A 274 43.92 -100.39 92.14
C ARG A 274 44.60 -101.68 92.61
N ARG A 275 45.72 -101.61 93.34
CA ARG A 275 46.49 -102.79 93.82
C ARG A 275 46.10 -103.28 95.22
N THR A 276 45.39 -102.49 96.01
CA THR A 276 44.99 -102.85 97.38
C THR A 276 43.60 -103.52 97.42
N ALA A 277 42.66 -103.08 96.59
CA ALA A 277 41.32 -103.67 96.49
C ALA A 277 41.34 -105.14 96.01
N ASP A 278 42.26 -105.50 95.12
CA ASP A 278 42.35 -106.84 94.54
C ASP A 278 42.93 -107.89 95.53
N LYS A 279 43.69 -107.44 96.54
CA LYS A 279 44.28 -108.31 97.58
C LYS A 279 43.27 -108.71 98.66
N GLU A 280 42.32 -107.85 98.98
CA GLU A 280 41.28 -108.14 99.98
C GLU A 280 40.19 -109.07 99.44
N HIS A 281 39.83 -108.92 98.17
CA HIS A 281 38.86 -109.79 97.51
C HIS A 281 39.33 -111.26 97.48
N ARG A 282 40.60 -111.49 97.13
CA ARG A 282 41.20 -112.84 97.12
C ARG A 282 41.29 -113.49 98.51
N ARG A 283 41.61 -112.73 99.55
CA ARG A 283 41.67 -113.25 100.93
C ARG A 283 40.32 -113.73 101.44
N THR A 284 39.25 -113.03 101.07
CA THR A 284 37.90 -113.31 101.57
C THR A 284 37.33 -114.58 100.95
N VAL A 285 37.49 -114.74 99.64
CA VAL A 285 37.06 -115.95 98.91
C VAL A 285 37.81 -117.19 99.41
N ASN A 286 39.13 -117.07 99.64
CA ASN A 286 39.95 -118.19 100.11
C ASN A 286 39.59 -118.68 101.52
N ARG A 287 39.22 -117.78 102.44
CA ARG A 287 38.75 -118.19 103.77
C ARG A 287 37.43 -118.95 103.72
N ARG A 288 36.53 -118.54 102.82
CA ARG A 288 35.21 -119.18 102.67
C ARG A 288 35.34 -120.62 102.17
N VAL A 289 36.23 -120.86 101.22
CA VAL A 289 36.51 -122.21 100.68
C VAL A 289 37.11 -123.13 101.75
N ILE A 290 37.99 -122.64 102.63
CA ILE A 290 38.52 -123.45 103.75
C ILE A 290 37.39 -123.85 104.72
N ALA A 291 36.47 -122.93 105.03
CA ALA A 291 35.35 -123.22 105.92
C ALA A 291 34.40 -124.29 105.36
N ASP A 292 34.09 -124.23 104.06
CA ASP A 292 33.22 -125.22 103.41
C ASP A 292 33.85 -126.62 103.37
N LEU A 293 35.18 -126.71 103.19
CA LEU A 293 35.91 -127.98 103.22
C LEU A 293 35.90 -128.64 104.61
N ILE A 294 35.98 -127.84 105.67
CA ILE A 294 35.90 -128.34 107.05
C ILE A 294 34.49 -128.89 107.35
N ALA A 295 33.44 -128.23 106.85
CA ALA A 295 32.05 -128.67 107.05
C ALA A 295 31.73 -130.04 106.42
N HIS A 296 32.52 -130.50 105.44
CA HIS A 296 32.36 -131.80 104.79
C HIS A 296 33.28 -132.89 105.33
N GLY A 297 33.84 -132.69 106.54
CA GLY A 297 34.53 -133.73 107.29
C GLY A 297 36.03 -133.85 107.00
N ILE A 298 36.62 -132.85 106.34
CA ILE A 298 38.08 -132.78 106.15
C ILE A 298 38.70 -131.95 107.29
N PRO A 299 39.71 -132.49 108.02
CA PRO A 299 40.41 -131.74 109.07
C PRO A 299 41.11 -130.47 108.54
N GLU A 300 41.21 -129.43 109.39
CA GLU A 300 41.68 -128.09 109.03
C GLU A 300 43.05 -128.05 108.33
N GLU A 301 43.98 -128.88 108.78
CA GLU A 301 45.32 -129.06 108.20
C GLU A 301 45.29 -129.52 106.72
N PHE A 302 44.32 -130.35 106.34
CA PHE A 302 44.16 -130.84 104.98
C PHE A 302 43.33 -129.89 104.12
N ALA A 303 42.36 -129.17 104.70
CA ALA A 303 41.59 -128.14 104.02
C ALA A 303 42.47 -126.97 103.55
N GLN A 304 43.44 -126.53 104.37
CA GLN A 304 44.41 -125.51 103.98
C GLN A 304 45.33 -125.98 102.85
N LYS A 305 45.80 -127.23 102.89
CA LYS A 305 46.65 -127.80 101.84
C LYS A 305 45.90 -127.98 100.52
N ALA A 306 44.63 -128.38 100.58
CA ALA A 306 43.77 -128.46 99.40
C ALA A 306 43.52 -127.06 98.80
N LEU A 307 43.24 -126.04 99.61
CA LEU A 307 43.12 -124.66 99.13
C LEU A 307 44.42 -124.18 98.46
N LEU A 308 45.58 -124.44 99.07
CA LEU A 308 46.88 -124.08 98.49
C LEU A 308 47.14 -124.78 97.14
N ALA A 309 46.70 -126.02 96.98
CA ALA A 309 46.80 -126.76 95.73
C ALA A 309 45.86 -126.20 94.65
N ILE A 310 44.62 -125.85 95.00
CA ILE A 310 43.60 -125.35 94.06
C ILE A 310 43.88 -123.88 93.70
N ALA A 311 44.20 -123.02 94.67
CA ALA A 311 44.55 -121.60 94.44
C ALA A 311 45.89 -121.43 93.69
N GLY A 312 46.79 -122.41 93.80
CA GLY A 312 48.05 -122.48 93.07
C GLY A 312 47.97 -123.12 91.69
N GLY A 313 46.77 -123.55 91.24
CA GLY A 313 46.56 -124.12 89.91
C GLY A 313 47.18 -125.51 89.69
N LYS A 314 47.41 -126.29 90.75
CA LYS A 314 48.05 -127.62 90.67
C LYS A 314 47.06 -128.79 90.50
N VAL A 315 45.76 -128.49 90.42
CA VAL A 315 44.69 -129.48 90.23
C VAL A 315 43.94 -129.10 88.95
N GLN A 316 43.87 -130.01 87.97
CA GLN A 316 43.12 -129.78 86.73
C GLN A 316 41.61 -129.88 87.01
N ASP A 317 40.81 -129.04 86.32
CA ASP A 317 39.34 -128.95 86.40
C ASP A 317 38.70 -128.41 87.71
N ALA A 318 39.50 -127.98 88.70
CA ALA A 318 39.00 -127.32 89.92
C ALA A 318 39.62 -125.92 90.08
N HIS A 319 38.78 -124.87 90.11
CA HIS A 319 39.24 -123.47 90.08
C HIS A 319 38.48 -122.63 91.12
N ILE A 320 39.18 -121.71 91.79
CA ILE A 320 38.55 -120.72 92.68
C ILE A 320 38.22 -119.49 91.86
N LYS A 321 36.94 -119.11 91.82
CA LYS A 321 36.48 -117.89 91.17
C LYS A 321 36.57 -116.75 92.17
N TYR A 322 37.51 -115.82 91.92
CA TYR A 322 37.64 -114.57 92.66
C TYR A 322 36.65 -113.55 92.10
#